data_AF-A0A212BZ56-F1
#
_entry.id   AF-A0A212BZ56-F1
#
_cell.length_a   1.000
_cell.length_b   1.000
_cell.length_c   1.000
_cell.angle_alpha   90.00
_cell.angle_beta   90.00
_cell.angle_gamma   90.00
#
_symmetry.space_group_name_H-M   'P 1'
#
loop_
_entity.id
_entity.type
_entity.pdbx_description
1 polymer ?
#
loop_
_entity_poly.entity_id
_entity_poly.type
_entity_poly.pdbx_seq_one_letter_code
_entity_poly.pdbx_strand_id
1 'polypeptide(L)'
;MPADMPLADDSCDFQFHFLKSGGLSLVLSMLTKNNFLPNTDTETRRGAYFSGLKIAKLLLTAVGYGHIRAVAEACQPVVDGADPITPINQVTHDQAVVLQNALQSIPNPSSECILRNVSIRLAQQISDE
;
A
#
# COMPACT_ATOMS: atom_id res chain seq x y z
N MET A 1 16.41 4.72 15.31
CA MET A 1 15.23 5.43 14.78
C MET A 1 14.47 4.52 13.81
N PRO A 2 13.18 4.74 13.49
CA PRO A 2 12.41 3.89 12.58
C PRO A 2 13.05 3.72 11.19
N ALA A 3 13.89 4.68 10.79
CA ALA A 3 14.65 4.65 9.54
C ALA A 3 15.79 3.63 9.51
N ASP A 4 16.35 3.25 10.68
CA ASP A 4 17.51 2.35 10.76
C ASP A 4 17.12 0.89 10.55
N MET A 5 15.89 0.54 10.94
CA MET A 5 15.34 -0.82 10.87
C MET A 5 13.88 -0.76 10.40
N PRO A 6 13.63 -0.60 9.09
CA PRO A 6 12.28 -0.38 8.55
C PRO A 6 11.37 -1.60 8.67
N LEU A 7 11.94 -2.78 8.92
CA LEU A 7 11.24 -4.06 9.16
C LEU A 7 11.21 -4.46 10.64
N ALA A 8 11.70 -3.62 11.57
CA ALA A 8 11.53 -3.87 13.00
C ALA A 8 10.05 -3.72 13.39
N ASP A 9 9.65 -4.34 14.50
CA ASP A 9 8.27 -4.32 14.97
C ASP A 9 7.77 -2.90 15.26
N ASP A 10 8.56 -2.09 15.97
CA ASP A 10 8.22 -0.68 16.25
C ASP A 10 8.01 0.15 14.96
N SER A 11 8.81 -0.10 13.92
CA SER A 11 8.70 0.59 12.64
C SER A 11 7.42 0.19 11.90
N CYS A 12 7.09 -1.10 11.93
CA CYS A 12 5.88 -1.61 11.28
C CYS A 12 4.62 -1.20 12.04
N ASP A 13 4.65 -1.15 13.36
CA ASP A 13 3.56 -0.64 14.18
C ASP A 13 3.21 0.82 13.81
N PHE A 14 4.23 1.68 13.69
CA PHE A 14 4.03 3.05 13.21
C PHE A 14 3.44 3.09 11.80
N GLN A 15 3.99 2.31 10.85
CA GLN A 15 3.52 2.30 9.47
C GLN A 15 2.05 1.85 9.37
N PHE A 16 1.70 0.84 10.15
CA PHE A 16 0.34 0.31 10.29
C PHE A 16 -0.61 1.38 10.83
N HIS A 17 -0.28 1.98 11.96
CA HIS A 17 -1.10 3.04 12.55
C HIS A 17 -1.19 4.29 11.68
N PHE A 18 -0.12 4.64 10.96
CA PHE A 18 -0.14 5.74 10.00
C PHE A 18 -1.12 5.47 8.85
N LEU A 19 -1.13 4.25 8.29
CA LEU A 19 -2.09 3.89 7.25
C LEU A 19 -3.53 3.88 7.78
N LYS A 20 -3.76 3.24 8.95
CA LYS A 20 -5.08 3.11 9.59
C LYS A 20 -5.66 4.48 9.99
N SER A 21 -4.83 5.44 10.35
CA SER A 21 -5.24 6.81 10.69
C SER A 21 -5.51 7.70 9.46
N GLY A 22 -5.50 7.15 8.24
CA GLY A 22 -5.78 7.91 7.01
C GLY A 22 -4.54 8.52 6.35
N GLY A 23 -3.34 8.04 6.68
CA GLY A 23 -2.08 8.51 6.11
C GLY A 23 -2.04 8.49 4.59
N LEU A 24 -2.68 7.51 3.94
CA LEU A 24 -2.79 7.47 2.47
C LEU A 24 -3.57 8.66 1.92
N SER A 25 -4.74 8.96 2.49
CA SER A 25 -5.55 10.11 2.08
C SER A 25 -4.80 11.43 2.29
N LEU A 26 -4.13 11.56 3.44
CA LEU A 26 -3.28 12.70 3.74
C LEU A 26 -2.20 12.90 2.66
N VAL A 27 -1.41 11.87 2.36
CA VAL A 27 -0.31 11.94 1.39
C VAL A 27 -0.83 12.22 -0.03
N LEU A 28 -1.92 11.56 -0.46
CA LEU A 28 -2.54 11.85 -1.75
C LEU A 28 -3.04 13.30 -1.83
N SER A 29 -3.57 13.85 -0.73
CA SER A 29 -3.97 15.25 -0.69
C SER A 29 -2.78 16.20 -0.80
N MET A 30 -1.61 15.85 -0.25
CA MET A 30 -0.37 16.62 -0.42
C MET A 30 0.11 16.60 -1.87
N LEU A 31 -0.05 15.46 -2.56
CA LEU A 31 0.40 15.29 -3.95
C LEU A 31 -0.54 15.91 -4.99
N THR A 32 -1.84 16.00 -4.68
CA THR A 32 -2.88 16.42 -5.65
C THR A 32 -3.34 17.85 -5.47
N LYS A 33 -3.16 18.44 -4.28
CA LYS A 33 -3.54 19.84 -4.03
C LYS A 33 -2.46 20.78 -4.56
N ASN A 34 -2.87 21.77 -5.35
CA ASN A 34 -1.98 22.77 -5.97
C ASN A 34 -1.28 23.73 -4.97
N ASN A 35 -1.65 23.68 -3.70
CA ASN A 35 -1.18 24.58 -2.66
C ASN A 35 -0.38 23.86 -1.56
N PHE A 36 0.14 22.65 -1.81
CA PHE A 36 1.06 22.02 -0.87
C PHE A 36 2.40 22.78 -0.83
N LEU A 37 2.77 23.24 0.37
CA LEU A 37 3.94 24.08 0.63
C LEU A 37 4.00 25.34 -0.26
N PRO A 38 2.99 26.24 -0.15
CA PRO A 38 2.83 27.35 -1.09
C PRO A 38 3.90 28.43 -0.93
N ASN A 39 4.49 28.55 0.28
CA ASN A 39 5.45 29.59 0.64
C ASN A 39 6.90 29.06 0.74
N THR A 40 7.15 27.88 0.17
CA THR A 40 8.45 27.20 0.24
C THR A 40 9.19 27.35 -1.09
N ASP A 41 10.52 27.43 -1.02
CA ASP A 41 11.35 27.49 -2.22
C ASP A 41 11.20 26.21 -3.07
N THR A 42 11.52 26.31 -4.36
CA THR A 42 11.33 25.22 -5.32
C THR A 42 12.13 23.97 -4.98
N GLU A 43 13.34 24.11 -4.41
CA GLU A 43 14.20 22.97 -4.08
C GLU A 43 13.61 22.16 -2.94
N THR A 44 13.22 22.83 -1.83
CA THR A 44 12.59 22.19 -0.68
C THR A 44 11.23 21.60 -1.06
N ARG A 45 10.43 22.34 -1.84
CA ARG A 45 9.12 21.85 -2.32
C ARG A 45 9.28 20.60 -3.18
N ARG A 46 10.28 20.56 -4.08
CA ARG A 46 10.60 19.37 -4.88
C ARG A 46 10.99 18.19 -3.98
N GLY A 47 11.81 18.43 -2.96
CA GLY A 47 12.18 17.41 -1.98
C GLY A 47 10.97 16.84 -1.23
N ALA A 48 10.05 17.70 -0.80
CA ALA A 48 8.82 17.28 -0.14
C ALA A 48 7.90 16.45 -1.04
N TYR A 49 7.69 16.87 -2.30
CA TYR A 49 6.92 16.07 -3.27
C TYR A 49 7.59 14.71 -3.53
N PHE A 50 8.92 14.67 -3.65
CA PHE A 50 9.65 13.42 -3.83
C PHE A 50 9.47 12.46 -2.65
N SER A 51 9.55 12.97 -1.43
CA SER A 51 9.26 12.20 -0.21
C SER A 51 7.79 11.74 -0.17
N GLY A 52 6.85 12.62 -0.52
CA GLY A 52 5.43 12.29 -0.64
C GLY A 52 5.17 11.16 -1.64
N LEU A 53 5.84 11.18 -2.80
CA LEU A 53 5.76 10.11 -3.81
C LEU A 53 6.29 8.78 -3.29
N LYS A 54 7.37 8.78 -2.50
CA LYS A 54 7.88 7.55 -1.86
C LYS A 54 6.89 6.97 -0.85
N ILE A 55 6.30 7.83 -0.01
CA ILE A 55 5.29 7.40 0.97
C ILE A 55 4.04 6.90 0.25
N ALA A 56 3.56 7.61 -0.77
CA ALA A 56 2.41 7.19 -1.57
C ALA A 56 2.66 5.84 -2.23
N LYS A 57 3.84 5.63 -2.83
CA LYS A 57 4.22 4.35 -3.43
C LYS A 57 4.15 3.22 -2.40
N LEU A 58 4.73 3.40 -1.21
CA LEU A 58 4.67 2.42 -0.13
C LEU A 58 3.22 2.06 0.22
N LEU A 59 2.40 3.07 0.52
CA LEU A 59 1.03 2.85 1.00
C LEU A 59 0.11 2.28 -0.08
N LEU A 60 0.18 2.77 -1.31
CA LEU A 60 -0.59 2.24 -2.44
C LEU A 60 -0.20 0.80 -2.77
N THR A 61 1.10 0.47 -2.66
CA THR A 61 1.58 -0.90 -2.86
C THR A 61 1.05 -1.82 -1.76
N ALA A 62 1.09 -1.40 -0.50
CA ALA A 62 0.55 -2.19 0.62
C ALA A 62 -0.94 -2.44 0.47
N VAL A 63 -1.73 -1.41 0.15
CA VAL A 63 -3.16 -1.54 -0.14
C VAL A 63 -3.39 -2.45 -1.36
N GLY A 64 -2.56 -2.35 -2.39
CA GLY A 64 -2.66 -3.20 -3.57
C GLY A 64 -2.43 -4.68 -3.26
N TYR A 65 -1.43 -5.02 -2.45
CA TYR A 65 -1.22 -6.39 -1.96
C TYR A 65 -2.40 -6.89 -1.12
N GLY A 66 -2.92 -6.05 -0.21
CA GLY A 66 -4.10 -6.38 0.59
C GLY A 66 -5.33 -6.64 -0.27
N HIS A 67 -5.55 -5.82 -1.30
CA HIS A 67 -6.66 -6.00 -2.24
C HIS A 67 -6.56 -7.32 -3.01
N ILE A 68 -5.38 -7.67 -3.54
CA ILE A 68 -5.17 -8.95 -4.23
C ILE A 68 -5.44 -10.12 -3.28
N ARG A 69 -4.99 -10.04 -2.02
CA ARG A 69 -5.22 -11.07 -1.01
C ARG A 69 -6.72 -11.22 -0.70
N ALA A 70 -7.41 -10.13 -0.42
CA ALA A 70 -8.86 -10.15 -0.14
C ALA A 70 -9.66 -10.74 -1.32
N VAL A 71 -9.28 -10.41 -2.56
CA VAL A 71 -9.91 -10.99 -3.76
C VAL A 71 -9.62 -12.49 -3.87
N ALA A 72 -8.38 -12.91 -3.64
CA ALA A 72 -8.01 -14.32 -3.68
C ALA A 72 -8.73 -15.15 -2.59
N GLU A 73 -8.87 -14.61 -1.38
CA GLU A 73 -9.55 -15.25 -0.25
C GLU A 73 -11.04 -15.43 -0.51
N ALA A 74 -11.71 -14.41 -1.05
CA ALA A 74 -13.13 -14.52 -1.40
C ALA A 74 -13.41 -15.43 -2.61
N CYS A 75 -12.39 -15.75 -3.41
CA CYS A 75 -12.48 -16.76 -4.47
C CYS A 75 -12.26 -18.20 -3.96
N GLN A 76 -11.88 -18.41 -2.69
CA GLN A 76 -11.69 -19.75 -2.15
C GLN A 76 -13.03 -20.47 -1.97
N PRO A 77 -13.13 -21.77 -2.33
CA PRO A 77 -14.32 -22.56 -2.06
C PRO A 77 -14.48 -22.74 -0.54
N VAL A 78 -15.68 -22.44 -0.01
CA VAL A 78 -15.97 -22.61 1.42
C VAL A 78 -15.98 -24.11 1.73
N VAL A 79 -15.18 -24.52 2.73
CA VAL A 79 -14.91 -25.94 3.07
C VAL A 79 -16.13 -26.70 3.63
N ASP A 80 -17.29 -26.08 3.77
CA ASP A 80 -18.47 -26.72 4.40
C ASP A 80 -19.79 -26.63 3.59
N GLY A 81 -19.70 -26.44 2.26
CA GLY A 81 -20.90 -26.42 1.42
C GLY A 81 -21.84 -25.23 1.66
N ALA A 82 -21.38 -24.22 2.42
CA ALA A 82 -22.02 -22.92 2.50
C ALA A 82 -21.63 -22.08 1.27
N ASP A 83 -22.60 -21.35 0.71
CA ASP A 83 -22.35 -20.42 -0.39
C ASP A 83 -21.26 -19.39 0.00
N PRO A 84 -20.40 -18.97 -0.95
CA PRO A 84 -19.38 -17.96 -0.69
C PRO A 84 -20.03 -16.70 -0.11
N ILE A 85 -19.43 -16.19 0.98
CA ILE A 85 -19.96 -15.10 1.84
C ILE A 85 -20.35 -13.85 1.03
N THR A 86 -19.67 -13.61 -0.10
CA THR A 86 -20.10 -12.71 -1.17
C THR A 86 -19.43 -13.11 -2.48
N PRO A 87 -20.15 -13.33 -3.60
CA PRO A 87 -19.51 -13.55 -4.89
C PRO A 87 -18.81 -12.26 -5.35
N ILE A 88 -17.49 -12.32 -5.54
CA ILE A 88 -16.75 -11.26 -6.21
C ILE A 88 -17.17 -11.22 -7.68
N ASN A 89 -17.47 -10.02 -8.20
CA ASN A 89 -17.79 -9.87 -9.60
C ASN A 89 -16.55 -10.10 -10.49
N GLN A 90 -16.74 -10.59 -11.72
CA GLN A 90 -15.65 -10.90 -12.63
C GLN A 90 -14.72 -9.69 -12.87
N VAL A 91 -15.26 -8.48 -12.91
CA VAL A 91 -14.50 -7.24 -13.15
C VAL A 91 -13.47 -7.00 -12.05
N THR A 92 -13.86 -7.16 -10.78
CA THR A 92 -12.96 -7.03 -9.63
C THR A 92 -11.87 -8.09 -9.67
N HIS A 93 -12.20 -9.34 -10.04
CA HIS A 93 -11.21 -10.38 -10.22
C HIS A 93 -10.19 -10.03 -11.30
N ASP A 94 -10.65 -9.62 -12.48
CA ASP A 94 -9.78 -9.24 -13.61
C ASP A 94 -8.86 -8.06 -13.24
N GLN A 95 -9.40 -7.06 -12.54
CA GLN A 95 -8.63 -5.94 -12.02
C GLN A 95 -7.53 -6.37 -11.03
N ALA A 96 -7.85 -7.32 -10.13
CA ALA A 96 -6.87 -7.87 -9.19
C ALA A 96 -5.75 -8.65 -9.90
N VAL A 97 -6.08 -9.39 -10.97
CA VAL A 97 -5.07 -10.10 -11.79
C VAL A 97 -4.14 -9.10 -12.49
N VAL A 98 -4.70 -8.03 -13.08
CA VAL A 98 -3.89 -6.96 -13.70
C VAL A 98 -2.97 -6.31 -12.66
N LEU A 99 -3.51 -6.00 -11.47
CA LEU A 99 -2.74 -5.42 -10.38
C LEU A 99 -1.64 -6.37 -9.88
N GLN A 100 -1.94 -7.66 -9.75
CA GLN A 100 -0.96 -8.68 -9.35
C GLN A 100 0.22 -8.74 -10.33
N ASN A 101 -0.06 -8.70 -11.63
CA ASN A 101 0.97 -8.66 -12.66
C ASN A 101 1.83 -7.39 -12.57
N ALA A 102 1.20 -6.23 -12.39
CA ALA A 102 1.93 -4.97 -12.19
C ALA A 102 2.84 -5.03 -10.96
N LEU A 103 2.32 -5.58 -9.85
CA LEU A 103 3.05 -5.70 -8.59
C LEU A 103 4.20 -6.71 -8.63
N GLN A 104 4.39 -7.48 -9.71
CA GLN A 104 5.61 -8.28 -9.89
C GLN A 104 6.84 -7.41 -10.18
N SER A 105 6.66 -6.26 -10.84
CA SER A 105 7.75 -5.37 -11.27
C SER A 105 7.77 -4.02 -10.55
N ILE A 106 6.67 -3.66 -9.87
CA ILE A 106 6.52 -2.41 -9.14
C ILE A 106 6.12 -2.74 -7.69
N PRO A 107 6.82 -2.24 -6.67
CA PRO A 107 8.10 -1.55 -6.71
C PRO A 107 9.19 -2.45 -7.29
N ASN A 108 10.22 -1.83 -7.90
CA ASN A 108 11.31 -2.57 -8.55
C ASN A 108 11.97 -3.55 -7.55
N PRO A 109 11.99 -4.86 -7.83
CA PRO A 109 12.50 -5.86 -6.89
C PRO A 109 13.97 -5.67 -6.50
N SER A 110 14.77 -5.06 -7.37
CA SER A 110 16.21 -4.85 -7.14
C SER A 110 16.48 -3.53 -6.45
N SER A 111 15.98 -2.41 -7.00
CA SER A 111 16.29 -1.07 -6.50
C SER A 111 15.38 -0.59 -5.37
N GLU A 112 14.21 -1.20 -5.19
CA GLU A 112 13.22 -0.81 -4.19
C GLU A 112 12.84 -1.99 -3.27
N CYS A 113 13.76 -2.95 -3.07
CA CYS A 113 13.48 -4.19 -2.34
C CYS A 113 12.96 -3.95 -0.91
N ILE A 114 13.52 -2.97 -0.19
CA ILE A 114 13.09 -2.62 1.16
C ILE A 114 11.65 -2.09 1.14
N LEU A 115 11.33 -1.16 0.25
CA LEU A 115 9.98 -0.59 0.12
C LEU A 115 8.96 -1.70 -0.20
N ARG A 116 9.33 -2.60 -1.11
CA ARG A 116 8.52 -3.77 -1.48
C ARG A 116 8.24 -4.66 -0.27
N ASN A 117 9.28 -5.05 0.48
CA ASN A 117 9.15 -5.93 1.64
C ASN A 117 8.31 -5.29 2.76
N VAL A 118 8.52 -4.00 3.02
CA VAL A 118 7.71 -3.26 3.99
C VAL A 118 6.24 -3.23 3.55
N SER A 119 5.97 -3.00 2.26
CA SER A 119 4.60 -2.98 1.72
C SER A 119 3.90 -4.33 1.87
N ILE A 120 4.61 -5.45 1.62
CA ILE A 120 4.08 -6.81 1.79
C ILE A 120 3.76 -7.08 3.26
N ARG A 121 4.68 -6.77 4.17
CA ARG A 121 4.48 -6.96 5.62
C ARG A 121 3.31 -6.12 6.13
N LEU A 122 3.22 -4.87 5.70
CA LEU A 122 2.13 -3.97 6.04
C LEU A 122 0.78 -4.50 5.53
N ALA A 123 0.74 -5.03 4.31
CA ALA A 123 -0.46 -5.65 3.75
C ALA A 123 -0.94 -6.87 4.55
N GLN A 124 -0.01 -7.70 5.02
CA GLN A 124 -0.32 -8.84 5.88
C GLN A 124 -0.97 -8.38 7.18
N GLN A 125 -0.39 -7.40 7.87
CA GLN A 125 -0.91 -6.87 9.13
C GLN A 125 -2.32 -6.27 9.01
N ILE A 126 -2.64 -5.63 7.88
CA ILE A 126 -4.00 -5.09 7.65
C ILE A 126 -5.02 -6.19 7.37
N SER A 127 -4.58 -7.30 6.78
CA SER A 127 -5.49 -8.40 6.40
C SER A 127 -5.78 -9.35 7.56
N ASP A 128 -4.89 -9.39 8.55
CA ASP A 128 -5.00 -10.30 9.70
C ASP A 128 -5.85 -9.69 10.85
N GLU A 129 -6.32 -8.44 10.72
CA GLU A 129 -7.21 -7.73 11.66
C GLU A 129 -8.64 -7.62 11.09
#